data_AF-R6HC21-F1
#
_entry.id   AF-R6HC21-F1
#
_cell.length_a   1.000
_cell.length_b   1.000
_cell.length_c   1.000
_cell.angle_alpha   90.00
_cell.angle_beta   90.00
_cell.angle_gamma   90.00
#
_symmetry.space_group_name_H-M   'P 1'
#
loop_
_entity.id
_entity.type
_entity.pdbx_description
1 polymer ?
#
loop_
_entity_poly.entity_id
_entity_poly.type
_entity_poly.pdbx_seq_one_letter_code
_entity_poly.pdbx_strand_id
1 'polypeptide(L)'
;MTAQISNDIKYNGEVYELLYESNYIFEPEKFGFYKTYWNCTACYAGYMIDLKVEDGRLIVERLRINDRTKKPPQFLGTVAVKGKKDIDAAILFEDFDYIYNNVNQKINYTGKILIARERAIDNVFHGYQPFYCFKDVVELTFEKGDLVTSNDYSDLAKRVREKFLCEKEKIVGKADKILDAGPSKDVPAEKFIEAMQARFHFYDYENIMDIIKNNFYEEYKTKMWWYKPEYN
;
A
#
# COMPACT_ATOMS: atom_id res chain seq x y z
N MET A 1 -12.46 -2.45 9.68
CA MET A 1 -11.62 -2.38 8.48
C MET A 1 -10.37 -1.59 8.83
N THR A 2 -9.18 -2.16 8.70
CA THR A 2 -7.93 -1.44 9.03
C THR A 2 -7.12 -1.31 7.75
N ALA A 3 -6.81 -0.07 7.37
CA ALA A 3 -5.85 0.20 6.31
C ALA A 3 -4.45 -0.17 6.81
N GLN A 4 -3.65 -0.82 5.96
CA GLN A 4 -2.23 -1.01 6.25
C GLN A 4 -1.48 0.29 6.01
N ILE A 5 -0.47 0.55 6.83
CA ILE A 5 0.47 1.65 6.66
C ILE A 5 1.49 1.21 5.60
N SER A 6 1.58 1.97 4.51
CA SER A 6 2.59 1.74 3.46
C SER A 6 3.97 2.18 3.92
N ASN A 7 4.99 1.54 3.35
CA ASN A 7 6.35 2.04 3.41
C ASN A 7 6.48 3.30 2.56
N ASP A 8 7.35 4.22 2.97
CA ASP A 8 7.60 5.45 2.22
C ASP A 8 8.82 5.31 1.30
N ILE A 9 8.75 5.95 0.14
CA ILE A 9 9.86 6.07 -0.80
C ILE A 9 9.98 7.48 -1.34
N LYS A 10 11.14 8.10 -1.14
CA LYS A 10 11.47 9.39 -1.74
C LYS A 10 11.92 9.20 -3.19
N TYR A 11 11.27 9.86 -4.13
CA TYR A 11 11.59 9.81 -5.55
C TYR A 11 11.44 11.20 -6.17
N ASN A 12 12.48 11.66 -6.89
CA ASN A 12 12.51 12.99 -7.53
C ASN A 12 12.14 14.17 -6.59
N GLY A 13 12.56 14.09 -5.32
CA GLY A 13 12.32 15.15 -4.33
C GLY A 13 10.98 15.08 -3.60
N GLU A 14 10.10 14.16 -3.99
CA GLU A 14 8.77 13.96 -3.40
C GLU A 14 8.71 12.65 -2.60
N VAL A 15 7.78 12.56 -1.64
CA VAL A 15 7.52 11.35 -0.86
C VAL A 15 6.33 10.61 -1.47
N TYR A 16 6.50 9.33 -1.76
CA TYR A 16 5.48 8.43 -2.26
C TYR A 16 5.21 7.29 -1.27
N GLU A 17 3.97 6.82 -1.26
CA GLU A 17 3.59 5.55 -0.64
C GLU A 17 4.00 4.40 -1.58
N LEU A 18 4.67 3.38 -1.02
CA LEU A 18 4.90 2.12 -1.71
C LEU A 18 3.61 1.29 -1.67
N LEU A 19 3.04 1.04 -2.85
CA LEU A 19 1.79 0.29 -2.98
C LEU A 19 2.04 -1.20 -3.24
N TYR A 20 2.97 -1.50 -4.14
CA TYR A 20 3.25 -2.88 -4.55
C TYR A 20 4.73 -3.06 -4.87
N GLU A 21 5.21 -4.28 -4.66
CA GLU A 21 6.54 -4.72 -5.02
C GLU A 21 6.43 -6.09 -5.72
N SER A 22 7.15 -6.28 -6.82
CA SER A 22 7.07 -7.54 -7.58
C SER A 22 7.84 -8.69 -6.92
N ASN A 23 8.67 -8.34 -5.93
CA ASN A 23 9.50 -9.18 -5.08
C ASN A 23 9.66 -8.43 -3.76
N TYR A 24 9.94 -9.12 -2.66
CA TYR A 24 10.22 -8.47 -1.39
C TYR A 24 11.49 -7.61 -1.46
N ILE A 25 11.37 -6.31 -1.22
CA ILE A 25 12.52 -5.41 -1.07
C ILE A 25 13.30 -5.78 0.19
N PHE A 26 12.59 -6.12 1.26
CA PHE A 26 13.16 -6.48 2.54
C PHE A 26 12.58 -7.80 3.05
N GLU A 27 13.44 -8.80 3.16
CA GLU A 27 13.14 -10.07 3.81
C GLU A 27 13.97 -10.15 5.10
N PRO A 28 13.34 -9.97 6.29
CA PRO A 28 14.06 -9.88 7.55
C PRO A 28 15.06 -11.04 7.78
N GLU A 29 14.69 -12.26 7.38
CA GLU A 29 15.52 -13.46 7.53
C GLU A 29 16.85 -13.37 6.79
N LYS A 30 16.90 -12.70 5.62
CA LYS A 30 18.14 -12.48 4.85
C LYS A 30 19.12 -11.56 5.59
N PHE A 31 18.65 -10.80 6.56
CA PHE A 31 19.43 -9.89 7.39
C PHE A 31 19.58 -10.39 8.83
N GLY A 32 19.21 -11.64 9.11
CA GLY A 32 19.41 -12.27 10.42
C GLY A 32 18.32 -12.00 11.44
N PHE A 33 17.18 -11.45 11.03
CA PHE A 33 15.99 -11.31 11.88
C PHE A 33 15.12 -12.56 11.73
N TYR A 34 14.87 -13.28 12.83
CA TYR A 34 14.16 -14.57 12.81
C TYR A 34 12.99 -14.63 13.78
N LYS A 35 12.68 -13.54 14.47
CA LYS A 35 11.60 -13.49 15.47
C LYS A 35 10.78 -12.21 15.32
N THR A 36 10.53 -11.83 14.07
CA THR A 36 9.72 -10.66 13.74
C THR A 36 8.27 -10.88 14.15
N TYR A 37 7.58 -9.80 14.52
CA TYR A 37 6.16 -9.84 14.90
C TYR A 37 5.49 -8.50 14.65
N TRP A 38 4.17 -8.48 14.50
CA TRP A 38 3.40 -7.25 14.42
C TRP A 38 2.83 -6.86 15.79
N ASN A 39 2.76 -5.56 16.07
CA ASN A 39 2.25 -4.98 17.32
C ASN A 39 0.83 -4.39 17.15
N CYS A 40 0.39 -4.13 15.92
CA CYS A 40 -0.92 -3.55 15.62
C CYS A 40 -1.51 -4.13 14.31
N THR A 41 -2.81 -3.92 14.09
CA THR A 41 -3.50 -4.41 12.87
C THR A 41 -3.27 -3.53 11.65
N ALA A 42 -2.56 -2.41 11.77
CA ALA A 42 -2.19 -1.52 10.67
C ALA A 42 -0.78 -1.80 10.10
N CYS A 43 0.03 -2.62 10.77
CA CYS A 43 1.38 -3.01 10.36
C CYS A 43 1.58 -4.52 10.55
N TYR A 44 0.93 -5.35 9.73
CA TYR A 44 1.08 -6.81 9.84
C TYR A 44 2.49 -7.32 9.51
N ALA A 45 3.25 -6.56 8.72
CA ALA A 45 4.65 -6.87 8.42
C ALA A 45 5.54 -6.84 9.67
N GLY A 46 5.14 -6.07 10.70
CA GLY A 46 5.95 -5.90 11.91
C GLY A 46 7.21 -5.04 11.70
N TYR A 47 7.31 -4.37 10.55
CA TYR A 47 8.38 -3.45 10.22
C TYR A 47 7.89 -2.34 9.30
N MET A 48 8.63 -1.23 9.28
CA MET A 48 8.55 -0.17 8.29
C MET A 48 9.94 0.14 7.77
N ILE A 49 10.07 0.29 6.45
CA ILE A 49 11.32 0.64 5.78
C ILE A 49 11.13 1.92 4.97
N ASP A 50 11.97 2.92 5.24
CA ASP A 50 11.97 4.17 4.51
C ASP A 50 13.04 4.11 3.44
N LEU A 51 12.62 4.32 2.20
CA LEU A 51 13.45 4.18 1.02
C LEU A 51 13.65 5.56 0.38
N LYS A 52 14.72 5.69 -0.39
CA LYS A 52 14.88 6.78 -1.35
C LYS A 52 15.53 6.27 -2.62
N VAL A 53 15.22 6.93 -3.72
CA VAL A 53 15.94 6.80 -4.98
C VAL A 53 16.85 8.01 -5.13
N GLU A 54 18.15 7.78 -5.05
CA GLU A 54 19.18 8.83 -5.13
C GLU A 54 20.25 8.40 -6.11
N ASP A 55 20.61 9.26 -7.06
CA ASP A 55 21.57 8.96 -8.14
C ASP A 55 21.25 7.65 -8.88
N GLY A 56 19.96 7.37 -9.07
CA GLY A 56 19.49 6.14 -9.71
C GLY A 56 19.66 4.88 -8.87
N ARG A 57 19.83 4.99 -7.54
CA ARG A 57 20.00 3.83 -6.64
C ARG A 57 18.90 3.77 -5.60
N LEU A 58 18.41 2.56 -5.32
CA LEU A 58 17.50 2.29 -4.21
C LEU A 58 18.28 2.22 -2.90
N ILE A 59 18.10 3.22 -2.06
CA ILE A 59 18.80 3.40 -0.79
C ILE A 59 17.80 3.21 0.35
N VAL A 60 18.20 2.51 1.40
CA VAL A 60 17.44 2.46 2.66
C VAL A 60 17.89 3.61 3.54
N GLU A 61 16.98 4.49 3.92
CA GLU A 61 17.25 5.58 4.86
C GLU A 61 17.12 5.08 6.30
N ARG A 62 16.04 4.35 6.58
CA ARG A 62 15.66 3.91 7.92
C ARG A 62 14.94 2.57 7.88
N LEU A 63 15.16 1.73 8.89
CA LEU A 63 14.38 0.52 9.16
C LEU A 63 13.89 0.57 10.60
N ARG A 64 12.60 0.30 10.79
CA ARG A 64 11.93 0.17 12.09
C ARG A 64 11.34 -1.23 12.13
N ILE A 65 11.67 -2.02 13.15
CA ILE A 65 11.31 -3.44 13.17
C ILE A 65 11.05 -3.94 14.60
N ASN A 66 10.02 -4.74 14.71
CA ASN A 66 9.69 -5.52 15.90
C ASN A 66 10.31 -6.90 15.76
N ASP A 67 11.22 -7.26 16.67
CA ASP A 67 11.88 -8.56 16.65
C ASP A 67 12.23 -8.99 18.08
N ARG A 68 11.94 -10.25 18.43
CA ARG A 68 12.14 -10.77 19.80
C ARG A 68 13.57 -11.23 20.10
N THR A 69 14.52 -11.05 19.19
CA THR A 69 15.93 -11.31 19.49
C THR A 69 16.40 -10.38 20.61
N LYS A 70 17.23 -10.89 21.52
CA LYS A 70 17.78 -10.08 22.63
C LYS A 70 18.86 -9.10 22.15
N LYS A 71 19.50 -9.44 21.03
CA LYS A 71 20.54 -8.66 20.38
C LYS A 71 20.21 -8.64 18.89
N PRO A 72 19.72 -7.52 18.35
CA PRO A 72 19.34 -7.44 16.96
C PRO A 72 20.59 -7.54 16.07
N PRO A 73 20.49 -8.10 14.86
CA PRO A 73 21.60 -8.15 13.90
C PRO A 73 22.00 -6.74 13.45
N GLN A 74 23.18 -6.60 12.83
CA GLN A 74 23.46 -5.40 12.05
C GLN A 74 22.65 -5.44 10.76
N PHE A 75 22.12 -4.31 10.35
CA PHE A 75 21.39 -4.17 9.09
C PHE A 75 22.16 -3.21 8.19
N LEU A 76 22.69 -3.73 7.08
CA LEU A 76 23.51 -2.97 6.12
C LEU A 76 24.66 -2.19 6.80
N GLY A 77 25.33 -2.81 7.77
CA GLY A 77 26.43 -2.19 8.54
C GLY A 77 25.97 -1.24 9.66
N THR A 78 24.68 -0.95 9.77
CA THR A 78 24.10 -0.11 10.82
C THR A 78 23.67 -0.93 12.01
N VAL A 79 23.93 -0.40 13.21
CA VAL A 79 23.52 -1.00 14.49
C VAL A 79 22.19 -0.38 14.93
N ALA A 80 21.29 -1.22 15.44
CA ALA A 80 20.02 -0.76 15.98
C ALA A 80 20.20 0.12 17.23
N VAL A 81 19.32 1.09 17.39
CA VAL A 81 18.99 1.69 18.68
C VAL A 81 17.72 0.99 19.20
N LYS A 82 17.68 0.67 20.49
CA LYS A 82 16.47 0.11 21.11
C LYS A 82 15.41 1.19 21.22
N GLY A 83 14.29 1.01 20.53
CA GLY A 83 13.23 2.01 20.43
C GLY A 83 12.14 1.83 21.49
N LYS A 84 11.63 2.95 22.00
CA LYS A 84 10.37 3.07 22.78
C LYS A 84 9.58 4.34 22.40
N LYS A 85 9.94 4.96 21.27
CA LYS A 85 9.34 6.17 20.70
C LYS A 85 10.14 6.55 19.46
N ASP A 86 9.60 6.26 18.29
CA ASP A 86 10.00 6.94 17.06
C ASP A 86 9.44 8.38 17.15
N ILE A 87 10.33 9.38 17.12
CA ILE A 87 9.96 10.79 17.35
C ILE A 87 9.13 11.35 16.18
N ASP A 88 9.25 10.73 15.00
CA ASP A 88 8.43 11.04 13.82
C ASP A 88 7.11 10.26 13.81
N ALA A 89 6.99 9.21 14.64
CA ALA A 89 5.77 8.45 14.83
C ALA A 89 4.82 9.09 15.87
N ALA A 90 4.96 10.38 16.17
CA ALA A 90 4.03 11.10 17.05
C ALA A 90 2.55 11.03 16.60
N ILE A 91 2.29 10.53 15.38
CA ILE A 91 0.96 10.37 14.77
C ILE A 91 0.54 8.88 14.67
N LEU A 92 1.44 7.91 14.85
CA LEU A 92 1.13 6.47 14.71
C LEU A 92 1.60 5.69 15.95
N PHE A 93 0.67 4.94 16.53
CA PHE A 93 0.75 4.22 17.81
C PHE A 93 1.75 3.04 17.83
N GLU A 94 2.96 3.18 17.28
CA GLU A 94 3.88 2.06 17.09
C GLU A 94 5.24 2.30 17.73
N ASP A 95 5.40 1.76 18.94
CA ASP A 95 6.71 1.47 19.48
C ASP A 95 7.30 0.28 18.69
N PHE A 96 8.39 0.53 17.96
CA PHE A 96 9.23 -0.53 17.39
C PHE A 96 10.35 -0.92 18.35
N ASP A 97 10.60 -2.22 18.51
CA ASP A 97 11.70 -2.72 19.36
C ASP A 97 13.07 -2.16 18.95
N TYR A 98 13.31 -2.10 17.63
CA TYR A 98 14.59 -1.72 17.05
C TYR A 98 14.42 -0.71 15.92
N ILE A 99 15.25 0.34 15.97
CA ILE A 99 15.30 1.39 14.97
C ILE A 99 16.72 1.51 14.44
N TYR A 100 16.87 1.38 13.13
CA TYR A 100 18.10 1.57 12.38
C TYR A 100 17.99 2.90 11.64
N ASN A 101 18.57 3.94 12.21
CA ASN A 101 18.60 5.27 11.60
C ASN A 101 19.86 5.48 10.77
N ASN A 102 19.80 6.40 9.80
CA ASN A 102 20.92 6.80 8.96
C ASN A 102 21.59 5.59 8.28
N VAL A 103 20.80 4.63 7.80
CA VAL A 103 21.33 3.45 7.11
C VAL A 103 22.08 3.92 5.86
N ASN A 104 21.40 4.70 5.01
CA ASN A 104 21.96 5.33 3.81
C ASN A 104 22.78 4.36 2.94
N GLN A 105 22.38 3.10 2.90
CA GLN A 105 23.02 2.06 2.12
C GLN A 105 22.11 1.60 0.99
N LYS A 106 22.74 1.27 -0.14
CA LYS A 106 22.06 0.64 -1.27
C LYS A 106 21.55 -0.74 -0.86
N ILE A 107 20.29 -1.02 -1.14
CA ILE A 107 19.72 -2.36 -0.99
C ILE A 107 19.71 -3.08 -2.33
N ASN A 108 20.10 -4.36 -2.31
CA ASN A 108 20.13 -5.18 -3.51
C ASN A 108 18.70 -5.66 -3.83
N TYR A 109 18.06 -4.99 -4.78
CA TYR A 109 16.69 -5.29 -5.21
C TYR A 109 16.60 -5.41 -6.74
N THR A 110 16.02 -6.49 -7.23
CA THR A 110 15.70 -6.66 -8.65
C THR A 110 14.21 -6.94 -8.78
N GLY A 111 13.50 -6.07 -9.48
CA GLY A 111 12.05 -6.14 -9.59
C GLY A 111 11.43 -4.79 -9.91
N LYS A 112 10.12 -4.71 -9.73
CA LYS A 112 9.31 -3.53 -9.97
C LYS A 112 8.64 -3.06 -8.69
N ILE A 113 8.58 -1.75 -8.49
CA ILE A 113 7.89 -1.10 -7.38
C ILE A 113 6.85 -0.17 -7.96
N LEU A 114 5.60 -0.26 -7.49
CA LEU A 114 4.57 0.74 -7.77
C LEU A 114 4.49 1.70 -6.59
N ILE A 115 4.70 2.98 -6.86
CA ILE A 115 4.70 4.05 -5.87
C ILE A 115 3.62 5.06 -6.24
N ALA A 116 2.97 5.66 -5.24
CA ALA A 116 1.91 6.63 -5.50
C ALA A 116 1.87 7.75 -4.46
N ARG A 117 1.40 8.94 -4.87
CA ARG A 117 1.20 10.07 -3.97
C ARG A 117 -0.03 10.89 -4.35
N GLU A 118 -0.37 11.83 -3.48
CA GLU A 118 -1.55 12.69 -3.60
C GLU A 118 -2.85 11.89 -3.71
N ARG A 119 -3.40 11.53 -2.55
CA ARG A 119 -4.70 10.87 -2.49
C ARG A 119 -5.78 11.75 -3.12
N ALA A 120 -6.52 11.16 -4.06
CA ALA A 120 -7.61 11.78 -4.80
C ALA A 120 -9.00 11.34 -4.31
N ILE A 121 -9.09 10.21 -3.60
CA ILE A 121 -10.33 9.69 -3.01
C ILE A 121 -10.07 9.09 -1.63
N ASP A 122 -10.92 9.45 -0.66
CA ASP A 122 -10.82 9.03 0.73
C ASP A 122 -11.74 7.83 1.03
N ASN A 123 -11.53 6.72 0.32
CA ASN A 123 -12.17 5.45 0.66
C ASN A 123 -11.22 4.62 1.52
N VAL A 124 -11.72 4.02 2.61
CA VAL A 124 -10.93 3.13 3.46
C VAL A 124 -11.10 1.70 2.97
N PHE A 125 -10.09 1.18 2.28
CA PHE A 125 -9.96 -0.25 1.99
C PHE A 125 -9.33 -1.00 3.15
N HIS A 126 -9.68 -2.27 3.30
CA HIS A 126 -8.88 -3.22 4.08
C HIS A 126 -7.58 -3.51 3.33
N GLY A 127 -6.43 -3.36 3.98
CA GLY A 127 -5.14 -3.54 3.30
C GLY A 127 -4.53 -2.22 2.81
N TYR A 128 -3.66 -2.31 1.81
CA TYR A 128 -3.10 -1.14 1.13
C TYR A 128 -4.12 -0.48 0.22
N GLN A 129 -3.94 0.83 -0.02
CA GLN A 129 -4.82 1.59 -0.89
C GLN A 129 -4.61 1.21 -2.36
N PRO A 130 -5.67 0.97 -3.14
CA PRO A 130 -5.56 0.76 -4.59
C PRO A 130 -4.92 1.95 -5.31
N PHE A 131 -4.13 1.70 -6.34
CA PHE A 131 -3.39 2.73 -7.10
C PHE A 131 -4.29 3.85 -7.66
N TYR A 132 -5.53 3.54 -8.06
CA TYR A 132 -6.46 4.53 -8.60
C TYR A 132 -6.91 5.56 -7.55
N CYS A 133 -6.63 5.31 -6.27
CA CYS A 133 -6.88 6.28 -5.19
C CYS A 133 -5.95 7.49 -5.24
N PHE A 134 -4.88 7.45 -6.04
CA PHE A 134 -3.83 8.46 -6.07
C PHE A 134 -3.78 9.19 -7.41
N LYS A 135 -3.33 10.45 -7.41
CA LYS A 135 -3.15 11.22 -8.64
C LYS A 135 -1.90 10.82 -9.38
N ASP A 136 -0.80 10.69 -8.64
CA ASP A 136 0.51 10.40 -9.20
C ASP A 136 0.81 8.94 -8.93
N VAL A 137 1.03 8.16 -10.00
CA VAL A 137 1.36 6.74 -9.90
C VAL A 137 2.52 6.43 -10.82
N VAL A 138 3.60 5.91 -10.26
CA VAL A 138 4.84 5.62 -11.00
C VAL A 138 5.27 4.19 -10.73
N GLU A 139 5.63 3.46 -11.78
CA GLU A 139 6.34 2.19 -11.68
C GLU A 139 7.84 2.43 -11.84
N LEU A 140 8.62 1.93 -10.89
CA LEU A 140 10.06 1.94 -10.93
C LEU A 140 10.57 0.50 -11.12
N THR A 141 11.41 0.27 -12.13
CA THR A 141 12.08 -1.03 -12.32
C THR A 141 13.53 -0.93 -11.89
N PHE A 142 13.98 -1.88 -11.07
CA PHE A 142 15.34 -1.95 -10.57
C PHE A 142 16.03 -3.24 -10.98
N GLU A 143 17.35 -3.15 -11.17
CA GLU A 143 18.25 -4.29 -11.27
C GLU A 143 19.37 -4.10 -10.25
N LYS A 144 19.49 -5.04 -9.31
CA LYS A 144 20.49 -5.03 -8.24
C LYS A 144 20.56 -3.70 -7.47
N GLY A 145 19.40 -3.07 -7.28
CA GLY A 145 19.22 -1.77 -6.62
C GLY A 145 19.52 -0.56 -7.50
N ASP A 146 19.86 -0.71 -8.78
CA ASP A 146 20.00 0.40 -9.73
C ASP A 146 18.70 0.57 -10.52
N LEU A 147 18.20 1.80 -10.63
CA LEU A 147 16.99 2.15 -11.36
C LEU A 147 17.24 2.03 -12.85
N VAL A 148 16.45 1.18 -13.52
CA VAL A 148 16.55 0.91 -14.96
C VAL A 148 15.51 1.72 -15.73
N THR A 149 14.26 1.76 -15.25
CA THR A 149 13.16 2.49 -15.90
C THR A 149 12.21 3.12 -14.89
N SER A 150 11.61 4.23 -15.29
CA SER A 150 10.45 4.85 -14.62
C SER A 150 9.32 4.99 -15.62
N ASN A 151 8.14 4.46 -15.29
CA ASN A 151 6.95 4.53 -16.12
C ASN A 151 5.83 5.24 -15.36
N ASP A 152 5.28 6.31 -15.96
CA ASP A 152 4.16 7.04 -15.41
C ASP A 152 2.83 6.35 -15.77
N TYR A 153 2.03 6.04 -14.73
CA TYR A 153 0.71 5.44 -14.82
C TYR A 153 -0.41 6.35 -14.28
N SER A 154 -0.14 7.63 -14.04
CA SER A 154 -1.08 8.61 -13.49
C SER A 154 -2.35 8.75 -14.34
N ASP A 155 -2.22 8.74 -15.67
CA ASP A 155 -3.37 8.77 -16.58
C ASP A 155 -4.22 7.49 -16.52
N LEU A 156 -3.56 6.33 -16.36
CA LEU A 156 -4.27 5.08 -16.17
C LEU A 156 -5.02 5.08 -14.83
N ALA A 157 -4.36 5.51 -13.75
CA ALA A 157 -4.96 5.66 -12.43
C ALA A 157 -6.17 6.59 -12.46
N LYS A 158 -6.07 7.74 -13.16
CA LYS A 158 -7.18 8.67 -13.37
C LYS A 158 -8.37 8.00 -14.07
N ARG A 159 -8.15 7.33 -15.21
CA ARG A 159 -9.26 6.68 -15.95
C ARG A 159 -9.94 5.59 -15.12
N VAL A 160 -9.14 4.77 -14.40
CA VAL A 160 -9.69 3.74 -13.51
C VAL A 160 -10.47 4.38 -12.36
N ARG A 161 -9.97 5.47 -11.77
CA ARG A 161 -10.68 6.23 -10.73
C ARG A 161 -12.00 6.77 -11.22
N GLU A 162 -12.03 7.44 -12.37
CA GLU A 162 -13.27 7.98 -12.95
C GLU A 162 -14.29 6.88 -13.20
N LYS A 163 -13.85 5.73 -13.72
CA LYS A 163 -14.72 4.58 -13.92
C LYS A 163 -15.24 4.02 -12.60
N PHE A 164 -14.37 3.85 -11.61
CA PHE A 164 -14.74 3.38 -10.28
C PHE A 164 -15.78 4.31 -9.63
N LEU A 165 -15.57 5.63 -9.68
CA LEU A 165 -16.51 6.62 -9.14
C LEU A 165 -17.86 6.59 -9.87
N CYS A 166 -17.85 6.40 -11.19
CA CYS A 166 -19.07 6.26 -11.97
C CYS A 166 -19.88 5.01 -11.55
N GLU A 167 -19.23 3.86 -11.37
CA GLU A 167 -19.90 2.64 -10.92
C GLU A 167 -20.33 2.72 -9.44
N LYS A 168 -19.52 3.37 -8.60
CA LYS A 168 -19.86 3.66 -7.20
C LYS A 168 -21.15 4.46 -7.10
N GLU A 169 -21.29 5.53 -7.88
CA GLU A 169 -22.49 6.37 -7.85
C GLU A 169 -23.74 5.57 -8.26
N LYS A 170 -23.62 4.68 -9.26
CA LYS A 170 -24.75 3.86 -9.73
C LYS A 170 -25.23 2.84 -8.69
N ILE A 171 -24.29 2.22 -7.98
CA ILE A 171 -24.56 1.10 -7.06
C ILE A 171 -24.73 1.63 -5.64
N VAL A 172 -23.68 2.25 -5.11
CA VAL A 172 -23.63 2.75 -3.73
C VAL A 172 -24.50 3.99 -3.57
N GLY A 173 -24.55 4.91 -4.55
CA GLY A 173 -25.42 6.10 -4.44
C GLY A 173 -26.92 5.75 -4.36
N LYS A 174 -27.35 4.64 -4.98
CA LYS A 174 -28.72 4.11 -4.81
C LYS A 174 -28.89 3.45 -3.45
N ALA A 175 -27.91 2.67 -3.01
CA ALA A 175 -27.93 2.02 -1.71
C ALA A 175 -27.96 3.04 -0.56
N ASP A 176 -27.09 4.05 -0.59
CA ASP A 176 -26.99 5.07 0.46
C ASP A 176 -28.30 5.83 0.63
N LYS A 177 -29.04 6.16 -0.45
CA LYS A 177 -30.39 6.75 -0.34
C LYS A 177 -31.38 5.87 0.44
N ILE A 178 -31.28 4.55 0.27
CA ILE A 178 -32.12 3.58 1.00
C ILE A 178 -31.65 3.47 2.46
N LEU A 179 -30.33 3.47 2.69
CA LEU A 179 -29.74 3.39 4.02
C LEU A 179 -30.03 4.64 4.86
N ASP A 180 -29.93 5.82 4.26
CA ASP A 180 -30.19 7.12 4.91
C ASP A 180 -31.66 7.28 5.29
N ALA A 181 -32.58 6.73 4.48
CA ALA A 181 -34.01 6.73 4.80
C ALA A 181 -34.35 5.83 6.01
N GLY A 182 -33.51 4.85 6.30
CA GLY A 182 -33.72 3.89 7.39
C GLY A 182 -34.84 2.88 7.12
N PRO A 183 -34.91 1.79 7.91
CA PRO A 183 -35.98 0.80 7.78
C PRO A 183 -37.33 1.42 8.18
N SER A 184 -38.33 1.30 7.30
CA SER A 184 -39.66 1.90 7.49
C SER A 184 -40.75 1.11 6.72
N LYS A 185 -42.00 1.60 6.73
CA LYS A 185 -43.05 1.01 5.87
C LYS A 185 -42.74 1.17 4.38
N ASP A 186 -42.10 2.28 4.01
CA ASP A 186 -41.73 2.61 2.62
C ASP A 186 -40.38 1.99 2.21
N VAL A 187 -39.56 1.62 3.19
CA VAL A 187 -38.30 0.87 3.03
C VAL A 187 -38.37 -0.42 3.85
N PRO A 188 -38.96 -1.50 3.29
CA PRO A 188 -39.00 -2.80 3.94
C PRO A 188 -37.60 -3.28 4.33
N ALA A 189 -37.51 -4.04 5.42
CA ALA A 189 -36.24 -4.55 5.94
C ALA A 189 -35.40 -5.30 4.90
N GLU A 190 -36.04 -6.05 4.00
CA GLU A 190 -35.39 -6.75 2.88
C GLU A 190 -34.63 -5.77 1.97
N LYS A 191 -35.27 -4.68 1.55
CA LYS A 191 -34.63 -3.65 0.71
C LYS A 191 -33.50 -2.94 1.44
N PHE A 192 -33.64 -2.72 2.75
CA PHE A 192 -32.58 -2.13 3.56
C PHE A 192 -31.36 -3.05 3.64
N ILE A 193 -31.57 -4.36 3.85
CA ILE A 193 -30.51 -5.37 3.87
C ILE A 193 -29.84 -5.49 2.50
N GLU A 194 -30.61 -5.52 1.41
CA GLU A 194 -30.08 -5.52 0.03
C GLU A 194 -29.21 -4.30 -0.24
N ALA A 195 -29.62 -3.10 0.21
CA ALA A 195 -28.82 -1.89 0.09
C ALA A 195 -27.52 -1.97 0.89
N MET A 196 -27.56 -2.49 2.13
CA MET A 196 -26.35 -2.73 2.92
C MET A 196 -25.40 -3.67 2.17
N GLN A 197 -25.91 -4.81 1.71
CA GLN A 197 -25.13 -5.80 0.97
C GLN A 197 -24.53 -5.20 -0.30
N ALA A 198 -25.31 -4.48 -1.11
CA ALA A 198 -24.82 -3.83 -2.32
C ALA A 198 -23.69 -2.84 -2.03
N ARG A 199 -23.81 -2.05 -0.94
CA ARG A 199 -22.75 -1.14 -0.51
C ARG A 199 -21.49 -1.88 -0.08
N PHE A 200 -21.59 -2.96 0.70
CA PHE A 200 -20.43 -3.74 1.12
C PHE A 200 -19.76 -4.43 -0.07
N HIS A 201 -20.51 -5.18 -0.88
CA HIS A 201 -19.96 -5.90 -2.03
C HIS A 201 -19.30 -4.98 -3.06
N PHE A 202 -19.73 -3.72 -3.16
CA PHE A 202 -19.10 -2.78 -4.09
C PHE A 202 -17.60 -2.56 -3.79
N TYR A 203 -17.24 -2.51 -2.51
CA TYR A 203 -15.86 -2.29 -2.07
C TYR A 203 -15.05 -3.57 -1.93
N ASP A 204 -15.63 -4.74 -2.23
CA ASP A 204 -14.90 -5.98 -2.27
C ASP A 204 -13.86 -5.95 -3.40
N TYR A 205 -12.68 -6.48 -3.09
CA TYR A 205 -11.55 -6.48 -4.02
C TYR A 205 -11.89 -7.18 -5.35
N GLU A 206 -12.66 -8.27 -5.30
CA GLU A 206 -13.10 -8.99 -6.49
C GLU A 206 -13.97 -8.12 -7.41
N ASN A 207 -14.90 -7.35 -6.86
CA ASN A 207 -15.73 -6.45 -7.65
C ASN A 207 -14.91 -5.31 -8.28
N ILE A 208 -13.94 -4.76 -7.54
CA ILE A 208 -13.01 -3.74 -8.07
C ILE A 208 -12.20 -4.31 -9.22
N MET A 209 -11.71 -5.54 -9.05
CA MET A 209 -10.98 -6.28 -10.07
C MET A 209 -11.82 -6.52 -11.32
N ASP A 210 -13.10 -6.84 -11.18
CA ASP A 210 -14.01 -7.01 -12.30
C ASP A 210 -14.30 -5.69 -13.02
N ILE A 211 -14.46 -4.58 -12.30
CA ILE A 211 -14.56 -3.24 -12.92
C ILE A 211 -13.31 -2.95 -13.76
N ILE A 212 -12.12 -3.26 -13.24
CA ILE A 212 -10.86 -3.06 -13.97
C ILE A 212 -10.80 -3.97 -15.20
N LYS A 213 -10.96 -5.28 -15.02
CA LYS A 213 -10.88 -6.28 -16.11
C LYS A 213 -11.87 -6.00 -17.23
N ASN A 214 -13.10 -5.61 -16.90
CA ASN A 214 -14.15 -5.38 -17.89
C ASN A 214 -14.00 -4.08 -18.69
N ASN A 215 -13.21 -3.12 -18.20
CA ASN A 215 -13.10 -1.79 -18.82
C ASN A 215 -11.67 -1.42 -19.27
N PHE A 216 -10.67 -2.13 -18.76
CA PHE A 216 -9.24 -1.86 -18.99
C PHE A 216 -8.48 -3.17 -19.25
N TYR A 217 -9.10 -4.12 -19.97
CA TYR A 217 -8.56 -5.48 -20.13
C TYR A 217 -7.12 -5.51 -20.68
N GLU A 218 -6.82 -4.70 -21.69
CA GLU A 218 -5.50 -4.68 -22.32
C GLU A 218 -4.43 -4.13 -21.36
N GLU A 219 -4.73 -3.03 -20.66
CA GLU A 219 -3.84 -2.48 -19.63
C GLU A 219 -3.71 -3.41 -18.43
N TYR A 220 -4.80 -4.05 -18.01
CA TYR A 220 -4.79 -5.06 -16.96
C TYR A 220 -3.83 -6.21 -17.31
N LYS A 221 -3.92 -6.73 -18.53
CA LYS A 221 -3.09 -7.84 -19.01
C LYS A 221 -1.61 -7.47 -19.09
N THR A 222 -1.30 -6.25 -19.54
CA THR A 222 0.06 -5.87 -19.95
C THR A 222 0.80 -4.99 -18.95
N LYS A 223 0.09 -4.15 -18.19
CA LYS A 223 0.67 -3.10 -17.33
C LYS A 223 0.46 -3.37 -15.85
N MET A 224 -0.68 -3.93 -15.46
CA MET A 224 -1.08 -4.08 -14.06
C MET A 224 -0.61 -5.41 -13.44
N TRP A 225 0.70 -5.65 -13.41
CA TRP A 225 1.24 -6.86 -12.78
C TRP A 225 0.86 -6.98 -11.29
N TRP A 226 0.70 -5.84 -10.61
CA TRP A 226 0.29 -5.73 -9.20
C TRP A 226 -1.14 -6.19 -8.88
N TYR A 227 -1.93 -6.54 -9.89
CA TYR A 227 -3.27 -7.11 -9.71
C TYR A 227 -3.34 -8.60 -10.09
N LYS A 228 -2.21 -9.22 -10.46
CA LYS A 228 -2.18 -10.63 -10.84
C LYS A 228 -2.00 -11.51 -9.59
N PRO A 229 -2.71 -12.65 -9.48
CA PRO A 229 -2.62 -13.57 -8.32
C PRO A 229 -1.22 -14.09 -8.04
N GLU A 230 -0.33 -14.06 -9.02
CA GLU A 230 1.07 -14.47 -8.91
C GLU A 230 1.90 -13.54 -8.01
N TYR A 231 1.35 -12.37 -7.66
CA TYR A 231 2.00 -11.30 -6.90
C TYR A 231 1.16 -10.81 -5.69
N ASN A 232 0.07 -11.51 -5.34
CA ASN A 232 -0.80 -11.26 -4.19
C ASN A 232 -0.80 -12.46 -3.24
#